data_AF-A0AA38WT62-F1
#
_entry.id   AF-A0AA38WT62-F1
#
_cell.length_a   1.000
_cell.length_b   1.000
_cell.length_c   1.000
_cell.angle_alpha   90.00
_cell.angle_beta   90.00
_cell.angle_gamma   90.00
#
_symmetry.space_group_name_H-M   'P 1'
#
loop_
_entity.id
_entity.type
_entity.pdbx_description
1 polymer ?
#
loop_
_entity_poly.entity_id
_entity_poly.type
_entity_poly.pdbx_seq_one_letter_code
_entity_poly.pdbx_strand_id
1 'polypeptide(L)'
;MSNASKTRVFDCNETPDMTIQSYLERIFRYTRAGPSVYVVAYVYIDRFCQLLPEFRITGRNVHRLLITTIMVASKYVEDMNYRNSYFARVGGITTEEMNTLELEFLFLMNFKMHVNVSVFESYCSHLEREVSIGGGYHIEKTLRCAEEIKSQQRGYNQIARITL
;
A
#
# COMPACT_ATOMS: atom_id res chain seq x y z
N MET A 1 11.69 -4.71 -25.21
CA MET A 1 10.54 -5.54 -24.72
C MET A 1 9.38 -4.60 -24.49
N SER A 2 8.19 -4.90 -25.01
CA SER A 2 7.01 -4.02 -24.88
C SER A 2 6.50 -3.99 -23.43
N ASN A 3 5.89 -2.86 -23.03
CA ASN A 3 5.32 -2.70 -21.67
C ASN A 3 4.28 -3.79 -21.35
N ALA A 4 3.56 -4.28 -22.36
CA ALA A 4 2.60 -5.38 -22.24
C ALA A 4 3.21 -6.70 -21.73
N SER A 5 4.49 -6.98 -22.01
CA SER A 5 5.16 -8.17 -21.46
C SER A 5 5.54 -7.99 -20.00
N LYS A 6 5.88 -6.77 -19.59
CA LYS A 6 6.31 -6.44 -18.22
C LYS A 6 5.14 -6.46 -17.24
N THR A 7 3.95 -6.05 -17.65
CA THR A 7 2.76 -6.04 -16.78
C THR A 7 2.29 -7.43 -16.37
N ARG A 8 2.67 -8.48 -17.11
CA ARG A 8 2.31 -9.87 -16.78
C ARG A 8 2.94 -10.37 -15.48
N VAL A 9 3.97 -9.68 -14.97
CA VAL A 9 4.57 -9.99 -13.66
C VAL A 9 3.55 -9.95 -12.52
N PHE A 10 2.52 -9.09 -12.66
CA PHE A 10 1.45 -8.97 -11.68
C PHE A 10 0.40 -10.08 -11.78
N ASP A 11 0.37 -10.88 -12.85
CA ASP A 11 -0.62 -11.95 -12.98
C ASP A 11 -0.24 -13.16 -12.10
N CYS A 12 -1.20 -13.65 -11.30
CA CYS A 12 -1.11 -14.93 -10.63
C CYS A 12 -1.55 -16.06 -11.57
N ASN A 13 -0.90 -17.22 -11.47
CA ASN A 13 -1.30 -18.43 -12.20
C ASN A 13 -2.72 -18.84 -11.84
N GLU A 14 -3.08 -18.79 -10.56
CA GLU A 14 -4.43 -19.05 -10.04
C GLU A 14 -4.92 -17.83 -9.25
N THR A 15 -6.22 -17.55 -9.30
CA THR A 15 -6.83 -16.49 -8.48
C THR A 15 -6.74 -16.90 -7.01
N PRO A 16 -6.14 -16.08 -6.13
CA PRO A 16 -6.08 -16.40 -4.71
C PRO A 16 -7.48 -16.61 -4.12
N ASP A 17 -7.64 -17.64 -3.29
CA ASP A 17 -8.87 -17.91 -2.54
C ASP A 17 -8.99 -16.97 -1.32
N MET A 18 -8.95 -15.67 -1.60
CA MET A 18 -9.02 -14.61 -0.62
C MET A 18 -9.60 -13.35 -1.27
N THR A 19 -10.64 -12.79 -0.67
CA THR A 19 -11.22 -11.53 -1.14
C THR A 19 -10.21 -10.39 -1.01
N ILE A 20 -10.40 -9.34 -1.82
CA ILE A 20 -9.55 -8.15 -1.79
C ILE A 20 -9.63 -7.45 -0.44
N GLN A 21 -10.82 -7.41 0.15
CA GLN A 21 -11.03 -6.84 1.48
C GLN A 21 -10.22 -7.60 2.54
N SER A 22 -10.36 -8.94 2.60
CA SER A 22 -9.60 -9.74 3.57
C SER A 22 -8.08 -9.65 3.36
N TYR A 23 -7.64 -9.50 2.11
CA TYR A 23 -6.23 -9.30 1.79
C TYR A 23 -5.72 -7.94 2.28
N LEU A 24 -6.47 -6.85 2.06
CA LEU A 24 -6.14 -5.52 2.57
C LEU A 24 -6.14 -5.47 4.10
N GLU A 25 -7.14 -6.08 4.76
CA GLU A 25 -7.20 -6.20 6.22
C GLU A 25 -5.98 -6.96 6.77
N ARG A 26 -5.56 -8.04 6.09
CA ARG A 26 -4.34 -8.78 6.42
C ARG A 26 -3.11 -7.88 6.31
N ILE A 27 -2.95 -7.16 5.20
CA ILE A 27 -1.82 -6.24 5.02
C ILE A 27 -1.81 -5.19 6.15
N PHE A 28 -2.93 -4.52 6.37
CA PHE A 28 -3.07 -3.50 7.43
C PHE A 28 -2.72 -4.03 8.81
N ARG A 29 -3.25 -5.21 9.18
CA ARG A 29 -3.00 -5.83 10.49
C ARG A 29 -1.51 -6.10 10.73
N TYR A 30 -0.80 -6.59 9.72
CA TYR A 30 0.58 -7.03 9.89
C TYR A 30 1.61 -5.93 9.62
N THR A 31 1.42 -5.07 8.61
CA THR A 31 2.37 -3.99 8.32
C THR A 31 2.19 -2.80 9.25
N ARG A 32 0.98 -2.56 9.76
CA ARG A 32 0.65 -1.36 10.56
C ARG A 32 1.06 -0.05 9.85
N ALA A 33 1.05 -0.05 8.52
CA ALA A 33 1.39 1.13 7.72
C ALA A 33 0.43 2.29 8.04
N GLY A 34 0.96 3.52 8.05
CA GLY A 34 0.14 4.70 8.29
C GLY A 34 -0.96 4.91 7.23
N PRO A 35 -2.09 5.57 7.54
CA PRO A 35 -3.15 5.85 6.57
C PRO A 35 -2.66 6.56 5.29
N SER A 36 -1.67 7.44 5.43
CA SER A 36 -1.02 8.13 4.30
C SER A 36 -0.41 7.18 3.27
N VAL A 37 0.10 6.02 3.70
CA VAL A 37 0.67 4.99 2.81
C VAL A 37 -0.40 4.47 1.86
N TYR A 38 -1.63 4.25 2.34
CA TYR A 38 -2.73 3.73 1.53
C TYR A 38 -3.23 4.76 0.53
N VAL A 39 -3.29 6.04 0.93
CA VAL A 39 -3.62 7.14 -0.01
C VAL A 39 -2.56 7.24 -1.11
N VAL A 40 -1.27 7.18 -0.75
CA VAL A 40 -0.18 7.22 -1.73
C VAL A 40 -0.17 5.98 -2.62
N ALA A 41 -0.43 4.79 -2.08
CA ALA A 41 -0.59 3.57 -2.87
C ALA A 41 -1.74 3.67 -3.87
N TYR A 42 -2.85 4.30 -3.48
CA TYR A 42 -3.98 4.56 -4.39
C TYR A 42 -3.59 5.53 -5.51
N VAL A 43 -2.87 6.62 -5.21
CA VAL A 43 -2.29 7.52 -6.23
C VAL A 43 -1.40 6.75 -7.19
N TYR A 44 -0.58 5.82 -6.69
CA TYR A 44 0.29 4.99 -7.52
C TYR A 44 -0.49 4.06 -8.46
N ILE A 45 -1.56 3.43 -7.99
CA ILE A 45 -2.42 2.57 -8.83
C ILE A 45 -3.05 3.41 -9.95
N ASP A 46 -3.61 4.57 -9.62
CA ASP A 46 -4.25 5.45 -10.61
C ASP A 46 -3.25 5.92 -11.67
N ARG A 47 -2.08 6.41 -11.26
CA ARG A 47 -0.98 6.76 -12.17
C ARG A 47 -0.52 5.57 -13.02
N PHE A 48 -0.42 4.38 -12.44
CA PHE A 48 -0.03 3.17 -13.15
C PHE A 48 -1.02 2.81 -14.27
N CYS A 49 -2.32 2.89 -13.98
CA CYS A 49 -3.38 2.68 -14.97
C CYS A 49 -3.39 3.75 -16.07
N GLN A 50 -3.06 5.00 -15.74
CA GLN A 50 -2.94 6.08 -16.74
C GLN A 50 -1.71 5.90 -17.64
N LEU A 51 -0.58 5.46 -17.08
CA LEU A 51 0.65 5.19 -17.83
C LEU A 51 0.53 3.95 -18.73
N LEU A 52 -0.34 3.01 -18.37
CA LEU A 52 -0.51 1.74 -19.07
C LEU A 52 -2.00 1.50 -19.42
N PRO A 53 -2.55 2.18 -20.46
CA PRO A 53 -3.97 2.10 -20.79
C PRO A 53 -4.48 0.69 -21.16
N GLU A 54 -3.57 -0.18 -21.60
CA GLU A 54 -3.85 -1.59 -21.92
C GLU A 54 -3.94 -2.47 -20.67
N PHE A 55 -3.38 -2.03 -19.54
CA PHE A 55 -3.45 -2.78 -18.30
C PHE A 55 -4.87 -2.75 -17.73
N ARG A 56 -5.38 -3.93 -17.41
CA ARG A 56 -6.69 -4.11 -16.76
C ARG A 56 -6.47 -4.76 -15.41
N ILE A 57 -7.00 -4.14 -14.35
CA ILE A 57 -7.04 -4.77 -13.04
C ILE A 57 -8.06 -5.91 -13.10
N THR A 58 -7.62 -7.11 -12.73
CA THR A 58 -8.43 -8.33 -12.72
C THR A 58 -8.22 -9.07 -11.40
N GLY A 59 -9.10 -10.03 -11.09
CA GLY A 59 -8.93 -10.90 -9.92
C GLY A 59 -7.62 -11.71 -9.91
N ARG A 60 -6.93 -11.83 -11.06
CA ARG A 60 -5.64 -12.53 -11.15
C ARG A 60 -4.45 -11.65 -10.80
N ASN A 61 -4.57 -10.32 -10.92
CA ASN A 61 -3.41 -9.42 -10.74
C ASN A 61 -3.52 -8.45 -9.58
N VAL A 62 -4.75 -8.19 -9.10
CA VAL A 62 -5.01 -7.18 -8.09
C VAL A 62 -4.27 -7.44 -6.77
N HIS A 63 -4.14 -8.69 -6.30
CA HIS A 63 -3.41 -8.98 -5.06
C HIS A 63 -1.93 -8.63 -5.16
N ARG A 64 -1.26 -9.03 -6.24
CA ARG A 64 0.15 -8.70 -6.49
C ARG A 64 0.34 -7.20 -6.68
N LEU A 65 -0.56 -6.54 -7.39
CA LEU A 65 -0.51 -5.08 -7.56
C LEU A 65 -0.67 -4.36 -6.22
N LEU A 66 -1.61 -4.78 -5.37
CA LEU A 66 -1.86 -4.16 -4.06
C LEU A 66 -0.67 -4.30 -3.11
N ILE A 67 -0.13 -5.51 -2.90
CA ILE A 67 1.01 -5.67 -2.00
C ILE A 67 2.23 -4.88 -2.48
N THR A 68 2.44 -4.83 -3.79
CA THR A 68 3.56 -4.10 -4.40
C THR A 68 3.42 -2.59 -4.20
N THR A 69 2.25 -2.03 -4.55
CA THR A 69 2.00 -0.58 -4.45
C THR A 69 2.04 -0.10 -3.00
N ILE A 70 1.47 -0.87 -2.06
CA ILE A 70 1.50 -0.56 -0.63
C ILE A 70 2.93 -0.66 -0.08
N MET A 71 3.69 -1.68 -0.46
CA MET A 71 5.09 -1.81 -0.04
C MET A 71 5.95 -0.65 -0.55
N VAL A 72 5.84 -0.30 -1.84
CA VAL A 72 6.61 0.83 -2.40
C VAL A 72 6.19 2.15 -1.75
N ALA A 73 4.90 2.35 -1.50
CA ALA A 73 4.40 3.52 -0.78
C ALA A 73 4.94 3.61 0.65
N SER A 74 4.93 2.50 1.40
CA SER A 74 5.48 2.46 2.77
C SER A 74 6.96 2.84 2.77
N LYS A 75 7.76 2.27 1.86
CA LYS A 75 9.18 2.61 1.72
C LYS A 75 9.44 4.08 1.36
N TYR A 76 8.53 4.72 0.64
CA TYR A 76 8.70 6.10 0.19
C TYR A 76 8.21 7.11 1.24
N VAL A 77 7.14 6.79 1.97
CA VAL A 77 6.44 7.72 2.87
C VAL A 77 6.93 7.61 4.31
N GLU A 78 7.33 6.42 4.75
CA GLU A 78 7.68 6.15 6.15
C GLU A 78 9.20 6.14 6.36
N ASP A 79 9.68 6.88 7.36
CA ASP A 79 11.10 6.90 7.76
C ASP A 79 11.60 5.52 8.18
N MET A 80 10.70 4.73 8.79
CA MET A 80 10.96 3.36 9.25
C MET A 80 10.03 2.41 8.52
N ASN A 81 10.59 1.53 7.68
CA ASN A 81 9.82 0.58 6.87
C ASN A 81 10.41 -0.85 6.98
N TYR A 82 9.60 -1.83 6.57
CA TYR A 82 9.99 -3.23 6.57
C TYR A 82 10.72 -3.62 5.27
N ARG A 83 11.59 -4.63 5.38
CA ARG A 83 12.25 -5.27 4.22
C ARG A 83 11.24 -6.00 3.34
N ASN A 84 11.59 -6.21 2.07
CA ASN A 84 10.78 -6.96 1.12
C ASN A 84 10.41 -8.36 1.61
N SER A 85 11.32 -9.05 2.30
CA SER A 85 11.04 -10.39 2.85
C SER A 85 9.86 -10.40 3.83
N TYR A 86 9.64 -9.30 4.55
CA TYR A 86 8.49 -9.15 5.43
C TYR A 86 7.20 -8.95 4.63
N PHE A 87 7.20 -8.02 3.66
CA PHE A 87 6.06 -7.79 2.79
C PHE A 87 5.71 -9.02 1.95
N ALA A 88 6.69 -9.79 1.51
CA ALA A 88 6.50 -11.06 0.81
C ALA A 88 5.73 -12.06 1.68
N ARG A 89 6.15 -12.24 2.94
CA ARG A 89 5.46 -13.09 3.90
C ARG A 89 4.04 -12.61 4.21
N VAL A 90 3.85 -11.29 4.36
CA VAL A 90 2.50 -10.71 4.54
C VAL A 90 1.65 -10.94 3.30
N GLY A 91 2.21 -10.75 2.11
CA GLY A 91 1.52 -10.92 0.83
C GLY A 91 1.29 -12.37 0.40
N GLY A 92 1.92 -13.34 1.07
CA GLY A 92 1.81 -14.76 0.74
C GLY A 92 2.59 -15.17 -0.50
N ILE A 93 3.67 -14.46 -0.82
CA ILE A 93 4.56 -14.71 -1.96
C ILE A 93 6.01 -14.89 -1.49
N THR A 94 6.87 -15.39 -2.38
CA THR A 94 8.29 -15.51 -2.08
C THR A 94 8.97 -14.14 -2.06
N THR A 95 10.11 -14.04 -1.36
CA THR A 95 10.89 -12.79 -1.33
C THR A 95 11.39 -12.43 -2.73
N GLU A 96 11.74 -13.42 -3.55
CA GLU A 96 12.19 -13.22 -4.93
C GLU A 96 11.08 -12.64 -5.81
N GLU A 97 9.86 -13.16 -5.70
CA GLU A 97 8.69 -12.59 -6.39
C GLU A 97 8.45 -11.14 -5.94
N MET A 98 8.49 -10.86 -4.64
CA MET A 98 8.32 -9.48 -4.13
C MET A 98 9.39 -8.53 -4.66
N ASN A 99 10.65 -8.96 -4.70
CA ASN A 99 11.75 -8.17 -5.28
C ASN A 99 11.54 -7.88 -6.76
N THR A 100 11.08 -8.88 -7.52
CA THR A 100 10.80 -8.75 -8.96
C THR A 100 9.64 -7.79 -9.20
N LEU A 101 8.56 -7.93 -8.44
CA LEU A 101 7.40 -7.05 -8.50
C LEU A 101 7.77 -5.59 -8.18
N GLU A 102 8.55 -5.36 -7.12
CA GLU A 102 9.05 -4.02 -6.79
C GLU A 102 9.82 -3.40 -7.95
N LEU A 103 10.80 -4.13 -8.49
CA LEU A 103 11.67 -3.62 -9.53
C LEU A 103 10.90 -3.27 -10.80
N GLU A 104 10.05 -4.19 -11.28
CA GLU A 104 9.22 -3.97 -12.47
C GLU A 104 8.23 -2.83 -12.26
N PHE A 105 7.62 -2.72 -11.08
CA PHE A 105 6.72 -1.60 -10.76
C PHE A 105 7.45 -0.26 -10.84
N LEU A 106 8.64 -0.15 -10.24
CA LEU A 106 9.43 1.09 -10.27
C LEU A 106 9.85 1.48 -11.70
N PHE A 107 10.25 0.52 -12.52
CA PHE A 107 10.57 0.78 -13.94
C PHE A 107 9.34 1.20 -14.74
N LEU A 108 8.20 0.53 -14.58
CA LEU A 108 6.95 0.89 -15.25
C LEU A 108 6.46 2.28 -14.85
N MET A 109 6.70 2.68 -13.60
CA MET A 109 6.40 4.03 -13.08
C MET A 109 7.46 5.07 -13.45
N ASN A 110 8.52 4.71 -14.18
CA ASN A 110 9.68 5.56 -14.46
C ASN A 110 10.25 6.23 -13.19
N PHE A 111 10.20 5.53 -12.05
CA PHE A 111 10.60 6.02 -10.74
C PHE A 111 9.91 7.32 -10.28
N LYS A 112 8.75 7.69 -10.87
CA LYS A 112 7.98 8.90 -10.53
C LYS A 112 7.10 8.69 -9.29
N MET A 113 7.75 8.47 -8.15
CA MET A 113 7.08 8.14 -6.88
C MET A 113 6.67 9.37 -6.07
N HIS A 114 7.18 10.56 -6.37
CA HIS A 114 6.80 11.76 -5.62
C HIS A 114 5.30 12.06 -5.78
N VAL A 115 4.59 12.11 -4.65
CA VAL A 115 3.26 12.70 -4.52
C VAL A 115 3.41 14.02 -3.76
N ASN A 116 3.00 15.13 -4.37
CA ASN A 116 3.03 16.43 -3.70
C ASN A 116 1.80 16.60 -2.81
N VAL A 117 1.84 17.59 -1.92
CA VAL A 117 0.79 17.83 -0.93
C VAL A 117 -0.57 18.08 -1.59
N SER A 118 -0.63 18.93 -2.63
CA SER A 118 -1.90 19.23 -3.32
C SER A 118 -2.53 18.00 -3.97
N VAL A 119 -1.73 17.10 -4.54
CA VAL A 119 -2.23 15.84 -5.10
C VAL A 119 -2.70 14.95 -3.95
N PHE A 120 -1.90 14.78 -2.90
CA PHE A 120 -2.27 13.96 -1.75
C PHE A 120 -3.62 14.41 -1.15
N GLU A 121 -3.78 15.70 -0.88
CA GLU A 121 -5.02 16.29 -0.35
C GLU A 121 -6.21 16.06 -1.29
N SER A 122 -6.02 16.23 -2.61
CA SER A 122 -7.07 15.96 -3.59
C SER A 122 -7.55 14.50 -3.55
N TYR A 123 -6.65 13.53 -3.35
CA TYR A 123 -7.03 12.12 -3.25
C TYR A 123 -7.67 11.80 -1.88
N CYS A 124 -7.23 12.44 -0.79
CA CYS A 124 -7.93 12.34 0.51
C CYS A 124 -9.38 12.81 0.38
N SER A 125 -9.61 14.01 -0.16
CA SER A 125 -10.96 14.56 -0.35
C SER A 125 -11.80 13.72 -1.31
N HIS A 126 -11.19 13.11 -2.33
CA HIS A 126 -11.87 12.15 -3.19
C HIS A 126 -12.36 10.94 -2.37
N LEU A 127 -11.46 10.28 -1.66
CA LEU A 127 -11.78 9.08 -0.89
C LEU A 127 -12.83 9.35 0.21
N GLU A 128 -12.72 10.48 0.91
CA GLU A 128 -13.72 10.90 1.91
C GLU A 128 -15.11 11.05 1.30
N ARG A 129 -15.20 11.62 0.08
CA ARG A 129 -16.47 11.75 -0.64
C ARG A 129 -17.06 10.40 -1.03
N GLU A 130 -16.25 9.50 -1.59
CA GLU A 130 -16.70 8.15 -1.97
C GLU A 130 -17.18 7.36 -0.76
N VAL A 131 -16.48 7.48 0.36
CA VAL A 131 -16.85 6.87 1.64
C VAL A 131 -18.15 7.44 2.23
N SER A 132 -18.42 8.73 2.01
CA SER A 132 -19.63 9.41 2.49
C SER A 132 -20.88 9.01 1.69
N ILE A 133 -20.71 8.70 0.41
CA ILE A 133 -21.80 8.27 -0.50
C ILE A 133 -22.03 6.75 -0.38
N GLY A 134 -20.96 5.97 -0.18
CA GLY A 134 -20.99 4.52 -0.02
C GLY A 134 -20.80 4.08 1.43
N GLY A 135 -21.83 4.28 2.28
CA GLY A 135 -22.02 3.49 3.50
C GLY A 135 -20.79 3.23 4.39
N GLY A 136 -20.11 4.27 4.85
CA GLY A 136 -19.49 4.32 6.17
C GLY A 136 -18.28 3.43 6.47
N TYR A 137 -17.09 3.87 6.08
CA TYR A 137 -15.84 3.62 6.83
C TYR A 137 -15.20 4.97 7.18
N HIS A 138 -15.59 5.56 8.31
CA HIS A 138 -15.05 6.85 8.77
C HIS A 138 -13.52 6.77 8.94
N ILE A 139 -12.77 7.35 8.00
CA ILE A 139 -11.31 7.48 8.05
C ILE A 139 -10.88 8.19 9.36
N GLU A 140 -11.70 9.11 9.86
CA GLU A 140 -11.50 9.79 11.16
C GLU A 140 -11.34 8.85 12.36
N LYS A 141 -12.00 7.68 12.39
CA LYS A 141 -11.83 6.73 13.51
C LYS A 141 -10.47 6.04 13.46
N THR A 142 -9.94 5.77 12.28
CA THR A 142 -8.60 5.18 12.11
C THR A 142 -7.50 6.19 12.42
N LEU A 143 -7.73 7.48 12.13
CA LEU A 143 -6.83 8.57 12.53
C LEU A 143 -6.77 8.72 14.06
N ARG A 144 -7.91 8.67 14.76
CA ARG A 144 -7.95 8.66 16.23
C ARG A 144 -7.26 7.43 16.85
N CYS A 145 -7.48 6.23 16.32
CA CYS A 145 -6.74 5.03 16.76
C CYS A 145 -5.22 5.15 16.55
N ALA A 146 -4.78 5.77 15.45
CA ALA A 146 -3.36 5.99 15.19
C ALA A 146 -2.73 7.02 16.14
N GLU A 147 -3.49 8.03 16.57
CA GLU A 147 -3.07 8.99 17.61
C GLU A 147 -2.99 8.34 19.01
N GLU A 148 -3.92 7.46 19.35
CA GLU A 148 -3.92 6.71 20.62
C GLU A 148 -2.76 5.70 20.71
N ILE A 149 -2.38 5.07 19.61
CA ILE A 149 -1.22 4.15 19.58
C ILE A 149 0.11 4.93 19.71
N LYS A 150 0.19 6.14 19.14
CA LYS A 150 1.36 7.03 19.29
C LYS A 150 1.50 7.60 20.71
N SER A 151 0.39 7.88 21.40
CA SER A 151 0.42 8.37 22.78
C SER A 151 0.82 7.28 23.79
N GLN A 152 0.38 6.03 23.57
CA GLN A 152 0.79 4.88 24.40
C GLN A 152 2.28 4.52 24.24
N GLN A 153 2.84 4.62 23.02
CA GLN A 153 4.29 4.39 22.80
C GLN A 153 5.19 5.47 23.41
N ARG A 154 4.73 6.73 23.49
CA ARG A 154 5.47 7.79 24.22
C ARG A 154 5.53 7.51 25.73
N GLY A 155 4.44 7.01 26.32
CA GLY A 155 4.41 6.64 27.74
C GLY A 155 5.38 5.51 28.07
N TYR A 156 5.47 4.47 27.23
CA TYR A 156 6.37 3.33 27.47
C TYR A 156 7.86 3.71 27.39
N ASN A 157 8.23 4.56 26.43
CA ASN A 157 9.62 5.05 26.30
C ASN A 157 10.03 6.02 27.41
N GLN A 158 9.06 6.71 28.04
CA GLN A 158 9.32 7.60 29.17
C GLN A 158 9.46 6.82 30.48
N ILE A 159 8.69 5.74 30.67
CA ILE A 159 8.85 4.82 31.81
C ILE A 159 10.19 4.05 31.70
N ALA A 160 10.53 3.55 30.51
CA ALA A 160 11.79 2.81 30.30
C ALA A 160 13.06 3.66 30.50
N ARG A 161 12.95 5.00 30.46
CA ARG A 161 14.06 5.94 30.73
C ARG A 161 14.21 6.32 32.20
N ILE A 162 13.22 6.06 33.04
CA ILE A 162 13.26 6.38 34.48
C ILE A 162 13.72 5.16 35.30
N THR A 163 13.63 3.95 34.73
CA THR A 163 13.98 2.68 35.41
C THR A 163 15.38 2.15 35.03
N LEU A 164 16.25 2.98 34.43
CA LEU A 164 17.68 2.73 34.20
C LEU A 164 18.49 3.84 34.85
#